data_AF-A0A955GXN8-F1
#
_entry.id   AF-A0A955GXN8-F1
#
_cell.length_a   1.000
_cell.length_b   1.000
_cell.length_c   1.000
_cell.angle_alpha   90.00
_cell.angle_beta   90.00
_cell.angle_gamma   90.00
#
_symmetry.space_group_name_H-M   'P 1'
#
loop_
_entity.id
_entity.type
_entity.pdbx_description
1 polymer ?
#
loop_
_entity_poly.entity_id
_entity_poly.type
_entity_poly.pdbx_seq_one_letter_code
_entity_poly.pdbx_strand_id
1 'polypeptide(L)'
;MGYEESFLGNLDRTLEKQRKNIFEDSNKLKQIVNKMKELFIIDKPEISSFGDIHKKDVIDSDLEKLKQREVDFKNSGSQEDLLMISEIFEGIVIAESEQNEWLGSKATVTSASRYDDVFNGVDAVCEFRSDEDENKFLALGIDVTFGNADSDTLDKKFSKIEKMIKSGEMTNLKYFKDSEGRNKSMYAPKVVVGADTNTVKELFDLWDKKKNKELAAHPYQCGMVLTIQYQLYHFYKLAMDYGHENIAESYRNALEQVNDLVEEKKDMYNSMLEDSMKDTVVKRLWDKVRPKE
;
A
#
# COMPACT_ATOMS: atom_id res chain seq x y z
N MET A 1 39.84 33.15 5.89
CA MET A 1 39.13 32.15 5.07
C MET A 1 39.07 30.75 5.69
N GLY A 2 39.91 30.36 6.66
CA GLY A 2 39.90 28.97 7.18
C GLY A 2 38.98 28.64 8.37
N TYR A 3 38.28 29.62 8.96
CA TYR A 3 37.42 29.37 10.14
C TYR A 3 35.98 28.98 9.78
N GLU A 4 35.38 29.62 8.77
CA GLU A 4 34.00 29.32 8.33
C GLU A 4 33.87 27.97 7.63
N GLU A 5 34.86 27.56 6.82
CA GLU A 5 34.88 26.22 6.20
C GLU A 5 35.02 25.09 7.23
N SER A 6 35.75 25.32 8.32
CA SER A 6 35.88 24.33 9.41
C SER A 6 34.61 24.22 10.26
N PHE A 7 33.83 25.30 10.37
CA PHE A 7 32.60 25.33 11.14
C PHE A 7 31.45 24.67 10.37
N LEU A 8 31.35 24.95 9.07
CA LEU A 8 30.41 24.26 8.17
C LEU A 8 30.74 22.78 8.04
N GLY A 9 32.01 22.40 7.86
CA GLY A 9 32.42 21.00 7.78
C GLY A 9 32.24 20.20 9.08
N ASN A 10 32.24 20.87 10.25
CA ASN A 10 31.93 20.22 11.53
C ASN A 10 30.42 20.21 11.83
N LEU A 11 29.65 21.20 11.38
CA LEU A 11 28.19 21.19 11.48
C LEU A 11 27.59 20.08 10.62
N ASP A 12 28.12 19.90 9.40
CA ASP A 12 27.70 18.84 8.47
C ASP A 12 28.01 17.44 9.03
N ARG A 13 29.22 17.25 9.59
CA ARG A 13 29.58 16.00 10.30
C ARG A 13 28.81 15.75 11.59
N THR A 14 28.30 16.80 12.23
CA THR A 14 27.48 16.68 13.45
C THR A 14 26.02 16.37 13.09
N LEU A 15 25.51 16.89 11.97
CA LEU A 15 24.21 16.57 11.40
C LEU A 15 24.19 15.16 10.77
N GLU A 16 25.27 14.74 10.11
CA GLU A 16 25.45 13.37 9.60
C GLU A 16 25.60 12.36 10.75
N LYS A 17 26.29 12.69 11.84
CA LYS A 17 26.34 11.85 13.05
C LYS A 17 25.02 11.79 13.83
N GLN A 18 24.15 12.80 13.69
CA GLN A 18 22.82 12.82 14.30
C GLN A 18 21.75 12.13 13.42
N ARG A 19 21.98 12.00 12.12
CA ARG A 19 21.27 11.05 11.25
C ARG A 19 21.82 9.64 11.49
N LYS A 20 21.61 9.08 12.68
CA LYS A 20 21.52 7.62 12.80
C LYS A 20 20.44 7.18 11.81
N ASN A 21 20.83 6.43 10.79
CA ASN A 21 19.90 5.84 9.84
C ASN A 21 18.88 5.06 10.67
N ILE A 22 17.62 5.50 10.66
CA ILE A 22 16.55 4.94 11.49
C ILE A 22 16.35 3.44 11.24
N PHE A 23 16.75 2.98 10.05
CA PHE A 23 16.70 1.57 9.65
C PHE A 23 17.85 0.75 10.22
N GLU A 24 18.79 1.37 10.95
CA GLU A 24 19.88 0.70 11.68
C GLU A 24 19.62 0.64 13.19
N ASP A 25 18.50 1.21 13.66
CA ASP A 25 18.11 1.20 15.08
C ASP A 25 16.79 0.42 15.28
N SER A 26 16.90 -0.89 15.46
CA SER A 26 15.77 -1.79 15.66
C SER A 26 14.86 -1.37 16.83
N ASN A 27 15.42 -0.77 17.89
CA ASN A 27 14.61 -0.30 19.01
C ASN A 27 13.74 0.89 18.61
N LYS A 28 14.29 1.82 17.81
CA LYS A 28 13.53 2.95 17.30
C LYS A 28 12.44 2.48 16.34
N LEU A 29 12.72 1.53 15.44
CA LEU A 29 11.72 0.90 14.56
C LEU A 29 10.55 0.29 15.38
N LYS A 30 10.85 -0.46 16.45
CA LYS A 30 9.83 -1.03 17.34
C LYS A 30 8.94 0.05 17.98
N GLN A 31 9.54 1.15 18.45
CA GLN A 31 8.78 2.26 19.04
C GLN A 31 7.83 2.90 18.02
N ILE A 32 8.26 3.04 16.77
CA ILE A 32 7.45 3.62 15.70
C ILE A 32 6.28 2.71 15.34
N VAL A 33 6.54 1.41 15.16
CA VAL A 33 5.47 0.43 14.89
C VAL A 33 4.42 0.44 15.99
N ASN A 34 4.85 0.50 17.26
CA ASN A 34 3.93 0.61 18.40
C ASN A 34 3.13 1.92 18.36
N LYS A 35 3.78 3.05 18.07
CA LYS A 35 3.11 4.36 17.92
C LYS A 35 2.06 4.33 16.80
N MET A 36 2.32 3.68 15.67
CA MET A 36 1.34 3.53 14.59
C MET A 36 0.13 2.69 15.01
N LYS A 37 0.38 1.59 15.75
CA LYS A 37 -0.69 0.74 16.31
C LYS A 37 -1.54 1.50 17.33
N GLU A 38 -0.92 2.29 18.21
CA GLU A 38 -1.62 3.13 19.20
C GLU A 38 -2.47 4.23 18.56
N LEU A 39 -2.08 4.73 17.39
CA LEU A 39 -2.85 5.71 16.61
C LEU A 39 -3.96 5.06 15.76
N PHE A 40 -4.19 3.74 15.90
CA PHE A 40 -5.15 2.96 15.11
C PHE A 40 -4.93 3.04 13.59
N ILE A 41 -3.73 3.43 13.16
CA ILE A 41 -3.37 3.49 11.73
C ILE A 41 -3.34 2.07 11.14
N ILE A 42 -2.88 1.09 11.94
CA ILE A 42 -2.78 -0.31 11.56
C ILE A 42 -3.75 -1.15 12.42
N ASP A 43 -5.00 -0.69 12.55
CA ASP A 43 -6.05 -1.47 13.22
C ASP A 43 -6.62 -2.53 12.26
N LYS A 44 -6.07 -3.75 12.34
CA LYS A 44 -6.46 -4.87 11.46
C LYS A 44 -7.72 -5.55 12.00
N PRO A 45 -8.79 -5.75 11.19
CA PRO A 45 -9.99 -6.44 11.63
C PRO A 45 -9.72 -7.82 12.25
N GLU A 46 -10.27 -8.05 13.44
CA GLU A 46 -10.15 -9.34 14.13
C GLU A 46 -11.03 -10.40 13.47
N ILE A 47 -10.42 -11.50 13.04
CA ILE A 47 -11.08 -12.64 12.37
C ILE A 47 -12.24 -13.20 13.21
N SER A 48 -12.08 -13.26 14.54
CA SER A 48 -13.11 -13.73 15.48
C SER A 48 -14.38 -12.88 15.48
N SER A 49 -14.31 -11.63 15.02
CA SER A 49 -15.47 -10.74 14.98
C SER A 49 -16.44 -11.04 13.83
N PHE A 50 -16.08 -11.93 12.90
CA PHE A 50 -16.84 -12.25 11.67
C PHE A 50 -17.80 -13.43 11.80
N GLY A 51 -18.24 -13.76 13.02
CA GLY A 51 -19.16 -14.89 13.28
C GLY A 51 -20.57 -14.71 12.70
N ASP A 52 -20.90 -13.50 12.24
CA ASP A 52 -22.13 -13.17 11.54
C ASP A 52 -22.11 -13.58 10.06
N ILE A 53 -20.93 -13.63 9.44
CA ILE A 53 -20.77 -14.02 8.02
C ILE A 53 -20.12 -15.40 7.83
N HIS A 54 -19.31 -15.86 8.78
CA HIS A 54 -18.61 -17.14 8.72
C HIS A 54 -19.00 -18.03 9.89
N LYS A 55 -19.15 -19.33 9.63
CA LYS A 55 -19.36 -20.31 10.69
C LYS A 55 -18.11 -20.43 11.57
N LYS A 56 -18.32 -20.77 12.84
CA LYS A 56 -17.24 -20.89 13.83
C LYS A 56 -16.13 -21.87 13.42
N ASP A 57 -16.48 -23.00 12.83
CA ASP A 57 -15.52 -24.00 12.35
C ASP A 57 -14.60 -23.46 11.24
N VAL A 58 -15.11 -22.58 10.38
CA VAL A 58 -14.32 -21.89 9.35
C VAL A 58 -13.35 -20.90 10.00
N ILE A 59 -13.84 -20.09 10.95
CA ILE A 59 -13.03 -19.12 11.70
C ILE A 59 -11.90 -19.83 12.46
N ASP A 60 -12.24 -20.89 13.21
CA ASP A 60 -11.28 -21.67 14.00
C ASP A 60 -10.21 -22.31 13.08
N SER A 61 -10.62 -22.85 11.93
CA SER A 61 -9.69 -23.42 10.94
C SER A 61 -8.72 -22.37 10.38
N ASP A 62 -9.23 -21.18 10.06
CA ASP A 62 -8.40 -20.11 9.50
C ASP A 62 -7.47 -19.47 10.53
N LEU A 63 -7.91 -19.34 11.78
CA LEU A 63 -7.05 -18.93 12.89
C LEU A 63 -5.90 -19.93 13.08
N GLU A 64 -6.16 -21.22 12.96
CA GLU A 64 -5.12 -22.25 13.07
C GLU A 64 -4.12 -22.19 11.91
N LYS A 65 -4.60 -22.02 10.68
CA LYS A 65 -3.73 -21.79 9.52
C LYS A 65 -2.86 -20.56 9.70
N LEU A 66 -3.43 -19.47 10.22
CA LEU A 66 -2.70 -18.23 10.45
C LEU A 66 -1.57 -18.45 11.48
N LYS A 67 -1.87 -19.10 12.61
CA LYS A 67 -0.85 -19.45 13.61
C LYS A 67 0.27 -20.30 13.01
N GLN A 68 -0.07 -21.33 12.23
CA GLN A 68 0.93 -22.18 11.58
C GLN A 68 1.82 -21.35 10.64
N ARG A 69 1.24 -20.45 9.86
CA ARG A 69 1.97 -19.57 8.94
C ARG A 69 2.90 -18.61 9.67
N GLU A 70 2.48 -18.09 10.82
CA GLU A 70 3.32 -17.24 11.68
C GLU A 70 4.49 -18.01 12.30
N VAL A 71 4.30 -19.28 12.66
CA VAL A 71 5.37 -20.15 13.13
C VAL A 71 6.38 -20.41 12.01
N ASP A 72 5.91 -20.77 10.81
CA ASP A 72 6.78 -20.99 9.64
C ASP A 72 7.60 -19.74 9.31
N PHE A 73 6.96 -18.56 9.42
CA PHE A 73 7.57 -17.28 9.14
C PHE A 73 8.62 -16.87 10.20
N LYS A 74 8.38 -17.16 11.48
CA LYS A 74 9.39 -16.97 12.53
C LYS A 74 10.60 -17.89 12.32
N ASN A 75 10.36 -19.10 11.82
CA ASN A 75 11.40 -20.09 11.57
C ASN A 75 12.21 -19.80 10.28
N SER A 76 11.72 -18.97 9.36
CA SER A 76 12.43 -18.67 8.10
C SER A 76 13.57 -17.67 8.23
N GLY A 77 13.88 -17.18 9.44
CA GLY A 77 15.00 -16.25 9.67
C GLY A 77 14.79 -14.88 9.04
N SER A 78 13.53 -14.48 8.86
CA SER A 78 13.13 -13.19 8.30
C SER A 78 13.78 -12.04 9.08
N GLN A 79 14.36 -11.05 8.38
CA GLN A 79 14.96 -9.88 9.02
C GLN A 79 13.86 -9.04 9.68
N GLU A 80 13.82 -9.06 11.02
CA GLU A 80 12.82 -8.34 11.83
C GLU A 80 12.73 -6.86 11.44
N ASP A 81 13.86 -6.21 11.14
CA ASP A 81 13.90 -4.80 10.72
C ASP A 81 13.20 -4.54 9.39
N LEU A 82 13.36 -5.41 8.39
CA LEU A 82 12.67 -5.24 7.10
C LEU A 82 11.15 -5.36 7.25
N LEU A 83 10.68 -6.19 8.18
CA LEU A 83 9.25 -6.33 8.46
C LEU A 83 8.70 -5.10 9.15
N MET A 84 9.44 -4.55 10.11
CA MET A 84 9.06 -3.30 10.75
C MET A 84 9.02 -2.15 9.75
N ILE A 85 9.97 -2.08 8.81
CA ILE A 85 9.94 -1.08 7.73
C ILE A 85 8.73 -1.29 6.81
N SER A 86 8.36 -2.54 6.50
CA SER A 86 7.12 -2.85 5.74
C SER A 86 5.89 -2.33 6.47
N GLU A 87 5.72 -2.69 7.75
CA GLU A 87 4.60 -2.27 8.59
C GLU A 87 4.53 -0.74 8.69
N ILE A 88 5.68 -0.07 8.79
CA ILE A 88 5.76 1.39 8.81
C ILE A 88 5.28 1.98 7.49
N PHE A 89 5.74 1.43 6.36
CA PHE A 89 5.38 1.95 5.05
C PHE A 89 3.90 1.71 4.74
N GLU A 90 3.37 0.53 5.05
CA GLU A 90 1.94 0.21 5.02
C GLU A 90 1.15 1.24 5.84
N GLY A 91 1.57 1.50 7.08
CA GLY A 91 0.93 2.48 7.95
C GLY A 91 0.95 3.90 7.38
N ILE A 92 2.05 4.33 6.75
CA ILE A 92 2.13 5.64 6.08
C ILE A 92 1.15 5.70 4.91
N VAL A 93 1.14 4.70 4.03
CA VAL A 93 0.22 4.68 2.87
C VAL A 93 -1.23 4.81 3.34
N ILE A 94 -1.63 4.08 4.39
CA ILE A 94 -2.98 4.18 4.97
C ILE A 94 -3.20 5.56 5.59
N ALA A 95 -2.34 5.99 6.52
CA ALA A 95 -2.51 7.23 7.27
C ALA A 95 -2.56 8.45 6.35
N GLU A 96 -1.69 8.53 5.35
CA GLU A 96 -1.60 9.68 4.46
C GLU A 96 -2.70 9.67 3.39
N SER A 97 -3.24 8.49 3.04
CA SER A 97 -4.45 8.41 2.24
C SER A 97 -5.66 8.96 2.99
N GLU A 98 -5.77 8.70 4.30
CA GLU A 98 -6.88 9.20 5.12
C GLU A 98 -6.72 10.66 5.55
N GLN A 99 -5.51 11.09 5.91
CA GLN A 99 -5.27 12.42 6.48
C GLN A 99 -4.98 13.48 5.43
N ASN A 100 -4.33 13.10 4.34
CA ASN A 100 -3.88 14.01 3.29
C ASN A 100 -4.44 13.62 1.91
N GLU A 101 -5.47 12.76 1.89
CA GLU A 101 -6.24 12.41 0.71
C GLU A 101 -5.35 11.94 -0.44
N TRP A 102 -4.28 11.15 -0.17
CA TRP A 102 -3.40 10.64 -1.23
C TRP A 102 -4.18 9.86 -2.30
N LEU A 103 -5.24 9.17 -1.90
CA LEU A 103 -6.17 8.45 -2.79
C LEU A 103 -7.48 9.21 -3.07
N GLY A 104 -7.53 10.51 -2.75
CA GLY A 104 -8.67 11.40 -3.02
C GLY A 104 -9.66 11.51 -1.87
N SER A 105 -10.45 12.57 -1.92
CA SER A 105 -11.44 12.90 -0.90
C SER A 105 -12.62 11.91 -0.82
N LYS A 106 -12.82 11.10 -1.87
CA LYS A 106 -13.86 10.04 -1.94
C LYS A 106 -13.38 8.66 -1.51
N ALA A 107 -12.09 8.51 -1.24
CA ALA A 107 -11.51 7.26 -0.81
C ALA A 107 -11.52 7.17 0.71
N THR A 108 -11.86 5.99 1.22
CA THR A 108 -11.59 5.59 2.61
C THR A 108 -10.69 4.37 2.58
N VAL A 109 -9.58 4.41 3.29
CA VAL A 109 -8.54 3.40 3.29
C VAL A 109 -8.41 2.81 4.67
N THR A 110 -8.63 1.50 4.75
CA THR A 110 -8.56 0.74 6.00
C THR A 110 -7.55 -0.39 5.88
N SER A 111 -6.99 -0.80 7.02
CA SER A 111 -6.14 -1.98 7.06
C SER A 111 -6.94 -3.24 6.75
N ALA A 112 -6.36 -4.13 5.95
CA ALA A 112 -6.94 -5.46 5.75
C ALA A 112 -6.76 -6.34 6.99
N SER A 113 -7.58 -7.40 7.10
CA SER A 113 -7.40 -8.39 8.16
C SER A 113 -6.04 -9.09 8.04
N ARG A 114 -5.54 -9.61 9.16
CA ARG A 114 -4.29 -10.39 9.13
C ARG A 114 -4.38 -11.63 8.23
N TYR A 115 -5.57 -12.20 8.07
CA TYR A 115 -5.78 -13.32 7.14
C TYR A 115 -5.65 -12.87 5.68
N ASP A 116 -6.27 -11.76 5.32
CA ASP A 116 -6.27 -11.24 3.96
C ASP A 116 -4.88 -10.76 3.54
N ASP A 117 -4.13 -10.16 4.45
CA ASP A 117 -2.70 -9.88 4.29
C ASP A 117 -1.92 -11.18 4.00
N VAL A 118 -1.99 -12.16 4.88
CA VAL A 118 -1.13 -13.35 4.81
C VAL A 118 -1.48 -14.29 3.63
N PHE A 119 -2.77 -14.49 3.35
CA PHE A 119 -3.22 -15.46 2.35
C PHE A 119 -3.64 -14.82 1.02
N ASN A 120 -4.26 -13.65 1.07
CA ASN A 120 -4.74 -12.94 -0.12
C ASN A 120 -3.76 -11.85 -0.60
N GLY A 121 -2.77 -11.50 0.22
CA GLY A 121 -1.75 -10.49 -0.07
C GLY A 121 -2.32 -9.08 -0.13
N VAL A 122 -3.32 -8.76 0.68
CA VAL A 122 -3.93 -7.43 0.71
C VAL A 122 -3.58 -6.80 2.04
N ASP A 123 -2.84 -5.68 2.01
CA ASP A 123 -2.41 -4.98 3.22
C ASP A 123 -3.41 -3.88 3.60
N ALA A 124 -4.01 -3.24 2.60
CA ALA A 124 -5.04 -2.22 2.76
C ALA A 124 -6.18 -2.40 1.77
N VAL A 125 -7.36 -1.91 2.12
CA VAL A 125 -8.53 -1.83 1.24
C VAL A 125 -8.91 -0.36 1.08
N CYS A 126 -9.00 0.09 -0.16
CA CYS A 126 -9.51 1.41 -0.50
C CYS A 126 -10.96 1.29 -0.98
N GLU A 127 -11.87 1.93 -0.27
CA GLU A 127 -13.30 2.05 -0.58
C GLU A 127 -13.54 3.38 -1.29
N PHE A 128 -14.02 3.34 -2.53
CA PHE A 128 -14.51 4.51 -3.25
C PHE A 128 -16.03 4.56 -3.09
N ARG A 129 -16.54 5.60 -2.43
CA ARG A 129 -17.99 5.78 -2.24
C ARG A 129 -18.63 6.37 -3.49
N SER A 130 -19.82 5.87 -3.83
CA SER A 130 -20.62 6.44 -4.91
C SER A 130 -21.32 7.72 -4.47
N ASP A 131 -21.29 8.76 -5.31
CA ASP A 131 -22.08 9.99 -5.09
C ASP A 131 -23.60 9.72 -5.19
N GLU A 132 -24.00 8.66 -5.90
CA GLU A 132 -25.41 8.34 -6.16
C GLU A 132 -26.05 7.49 -5.03
N ASP A 133 -25.24 6.70 -4.32
CA ASP A 133 -25.70 5.82 -3.25
C ASP A 133 -24.57 5.61 -2.24
N GLU A 134 -24.64 6.30 -1.11
CA GLU A 134 -23.64 6.24 -0.04
C GLU A 134 -23.46 4.80 0.52
N ASN A 135 -24.43 3.90 0.32
CA ASN A 135 -24.33 2.51 0.75
C ASN A 135 -23.58 1.61 -0.25
N LYS A 136 -23.30 2.13 -1.45
CA LYS A 136 -22.53 1.42 -2.48
C LYS A 136 -21.13 2.01 -2.53
N PHE A 137 -20.17 1.11 -2.42
CA PHE A 137 -18.76 1.42 -2.65
C PHE A 137 -18.14 0.38 -3.57
N LEU A 138 -17.07 0.80 -4.23
CA LEU A 138 -16.12 -0.08 -4.88
C LEU A 138 -14.95 -0.31 -3.93
N ALA A 139 -14.55 -1.57 -3.72
CA ALA A 139 -13.35 -1.90 -2.96
C ALA A 139 -12.19 -2.19 -3.90
N LEU A 140 -11.02 -1.66 -3.58
CA LEU A 140 -9.74 -1.93 -4.23
C LEU A 140 -8.76 -2.49 -3.20
N GLY A 141 -8.29 -3.73 -3.41
CA GLY A 141 -7.23 -4.31 -2.59
C GLY A 141 -5.87 -3.73 -2.97
N ILE A 142 -5.11 -3.32 -1.97
CA ILE A 142 -3.77 -2.72 -2.13
C ILE A 142 -2.75 -3.63 -1.45
N ASP A 143 -1.76 -4.05 -2.22
CA ASP A 143 -0.57 -4.78 -1.75
C ASP A 143 0.61 -3.81 -1.71
N VAL A 144 1.05 -3.46 -0.51
CA VAL A 144 2.11 -2.49 -0.28
C VAL A 144 3.44 -3.23 -0.26
N THR A 145 4.43 -2.70 -0.98
CA THR A 145 5.76 -3.31 -1.02
C THR A 145 6.84 -2.25 -1.11
N PHE A 146 8.00 -2.53 -0.52
CA PHE A 146 9.16 -1.67 -0.68
C PHE A 146 10.41 -2.50 -0.97
N GLY A 147 11.43 -1.84 -1.50
CA GLY A 147 12.74 -2.48 -1.64
C GLY A 147 13.54 -1.89 -2.79
N ASN A 148 14.45 -2.69 -3.31
CA ASN A 148 15.17 -2.32 -4.52
C ASN A 148 14.31 -2.68 -5.74
N ALA A 149 14.25 -1.74 -6.68
CA ALA A 149 13.66 -1.93 -7.98
C ALA A 149 14.29 -3.07 -8.77
N ASP A 150 15.41 -3.68 -8.41
CA ASP A 150 15.93 -4.89 -9.08
C ASP A 150 15.42 -6.21 -8.46
N SER A 151 14.68 -6.17 -7.37
CA SER A 151 14.19 -7.39 -6.69
C SER A 151 13.10 -8.13 -7.49
N ASP A 152 13.17 -9.47 -7.50
CA ASP A 152 12.13 -10.34 -8.08
C ASP A 152 10.79 -10.27 -7.33
N THR A 153 10.76 -9.65 -6.15
CA THR A 153 9.58 -9.58 -5.28
C THR A 153 8.42 -8.87 -5.97
N LEU A 154 8.69 -7.73 -6.61
CA LEU A 154 7.70 -6.96 -7.35
C LEU A 154 7.11 -7.78 -8.52
N ASP A 155 7.99 -8.44 -9.27
CA ASP A 155 7.60 -9.27 -10.41
C ASP A 155 6.73 -10.45 -10.00
N LYS A 156 7.04 -11.07 -8.86
CA LYS A 156 6.26 -12.17 -8.29
C LYS A 156 4.87 -11.70 -7.86
N LYS A 157 4.77 -10.56 -7.15
CA LYS A 157 3.48 -9.98 -6.73
C LYS A 157 2.62 -9.65 -7.95
N PHE A 158 3.18 -8.96 -8.94
CA PHE A 158 2.49 -8.59 -10.17
C PHE A 158 2.03 -9.82 -10.98
N SER A 159 2.94 -10.78 -11.20
CA SER A 159 2.64 -12.01 -11.94
C SER A 159 1.58 -12.88 -11.24
N LYS A 160 1.47 -12.81 -9.91
CA LYS A 160 0.40 -13.50 -9.16
C LYS A 160 -0.97 -12.95 -9.55
N ILE A 161 -1.12 -11.63 -9.64
CA ILE A 161 -2.37 -10.97 -10.06
C ILE A 161 -2.71 -11.36 -11.50
N GLU A 162 -1.74 -11.29 -12.42
CA GLU A 162 -1.97 -11.70 -13.80
C GLU A 162 -2.42 -13.16 -13.92
N LYS A 163 -1.80 -14.08 -13.16
CA LYS A 163 -2.16 -15.49 -13.17
C LYS A 163 -3.60 -15.71 -12.71
N MET A 164 -4.01 -15.03 -11.63
CA MET A 164 -5.39 -15.08 -11.14
C MET A 164 -6.37 -14.60 -12.20
N ILE A 165 -6.11 -13.44 -12.82
CA ILE A 165 -6.97 -12.91 -13.89
C ILE A 165 -7.05 -13.90 -15.05
N LYS A 166 -5.91 -14.44 -15.51
CA LYS A 166 -5.87 -15.41 -16.62
C LYS A 166 -6.67 -16.67 -16.32
N SER A 167 -6.72 -17.11 -15.06
CA SER A 167 -7.51 -18.27 -14.63
C SER A 167 -8.97 -17.96 -14.31
N GLY A 168 -9.42 -16.71 -14.44
CA GLY A 168 -10.79 -16.31 -14.11
C GLY A 168 -11.04 -16.16 -12.61
N GLU A 169 -9.98 -15.89 -11.84
CA GLU A 169 -10.04 -15.66 -10.40
C GLU A 169 -9.78 -14.19 -10.07
N MET A 170 -10.40 -13.72 -8.99
CA MET A 170 -10.19 -12.38 -8.44
C MET A 170 -9.84 -12.48 -6.95
N THR A 171 -9.18 -11.46 -6.40
CA THR A 171 -8.82 -11.43 -4.98
C THR A 171 -10.09 -11.46 -4.13
N ASN A 172 -10.15 -12.39 -3.19
CA ASN A 172 -11.23 -12.52 -2.22
C ASN A 172 -10.80 -11.87 -0.90
N LEU A 173 -11.48 -10.81 -0.50
CA LEU A 173 -11.38 -10.22 0.84
C LEU A 173 -12.32 -11.00 1.76
N LYS A 174 -11.77 -11.94 2.53
CA LYS A 174 -12.56 -12.90 3.31
C LYS A 174 -13.06 -12.31 4.62
N TYR A 175 -12.25 -11.49 5.28
CA TYR A 175 -12.53 -10.88 6.58
C TYR A 175 -12.43 -9.36 6.45
N PHE A 176 -13.27 -8.78 5.58
CA PHE A 176 -13.26 -7.35 5.32
C PHE A 176 -14.29 -6.62 6.17
N LYS A 177 -13.87 -5.59 6.89
CA LYS A 177 -14.76 -4.69 7.60
C LYS A 177 -14.81 -3.37 6.84
N ASP A 178 -15.99 -3.00 6.36
CA ASP A 178 -16.15 -1.75 5.62
C ASP A 178 -16.04 -0.52 6.53
N SER A 179 -15.96 0.65 5.92
CA SER A 179 -15.85 1.95 6.61
C SER A 179 -17.02 2.29 7.55
N GLU A 180 -18.15 1.59 7.45
CA GLU A 180 -19.28 1.68 8.39
C GLU A 180 -19.20 0.66 9.54
N GLY A 181 -18.15 -0.17 9.57
CA GLY A 181 -17.92 -1.18 10.59
C GLY A 181 -18.63 -2.51 10.33
N ARG A 182 -19.20 -2.72 9.13
CA ARG A 182 -19.94 -3.95 8.78
C ARG A 182 -18.98 -5.01 8.25
N ASN A 183 -19.14 -6.23 8.74
CA ASN A 183 -18.39 -7.39 8.29
C ASN A 183 -18.87 -7.86 6.91
N LYS A 184 -17.93 -8.12 5.99
CA LYS A 184 -18.20 -8.54 4.62
C LYS A 184 -17.17 -9.57 4.14
N SER A 185 -17.61 -10.40 3.20
CA SER A 185 -16.75 -11.18 2.31
C SER A 185 -17.07 -10.79 0.88
N MET A 186 -16.05 -10.40 0.12
CA MET A 186 -16.27 -9.95 -1.26
C MET A 186 -15.04 -10.16 -2.14
N TYR A 187 -15.26 -10.19 -3.45
CA TYR A 187 -14.17 -10.11 -4.41
C TYR A 187 -13.88 -8.64 -4.75
N ALA A 188 -12.60 -8.31 -4.88
CA ALA A 188 -12.15 -6.97 -5.23
C ALA A 188 -10.99 -7.03 -6.25
N PRO A 189 -10.91 -6.08 -7.20
CA PRO A 189 -9.69 -5.87 -7.95
C PRO A 189 -8.53 -5.59 -6.99
N LYS A 190 -7.33 -5.98 -7.41
CA LYS A 190 -6.11 -5.81 -6.62
C LYS A 190 -5.02 -5.12 -7.43
N VAL A 191 -4.27 -4.24 -6.78
CA VAL A 191 -3.08 -3.55 -7.31
C VAL A 191 -1.91 -3.67 -6.34
N VAL A 192 -0.70 -3.43 -6.85
CA VAL A 192 0.52 -3.35 -6.03
C VAL A 192 1.00 -1.91 -6.00
N VAL A 193 1.24 -1.36 -4.82
CA VAL A 193 1.91 -0.07 -4.66
C VAL A 193 3.26 -0.28 -4.03
N GLY A 194 4.23 0.52 -4.43
CA GLY A 194 5.53 0.42 -3.78
C GLY A 194 6.43 1.61 -3.97
N ALA A 195 7.45 1.64 -3.12
CA ALA A 195 8.46 2.68 -3.08
C ALA A 195 9.84 2.07 -2.89
N ASP A 196 10.87 2.77 -3.35
CA ASP A 196 12.22 2.38 -3.03
C ASP A 196 12.58 2.72 -1.58
N THR A 197 13.67 2.12 -1.10
CA THR A 197 14.08 2.28 0.30
C THR A 197 14.37 3.74 0.69
N ASN A 198 14.79 4.59 -0.25
CA ASN A 198 15.09 5.99 0.05
C ASN A 198 13.80 6.79 0.21
N THR A 199 12.83 6.57 -0.68
CA THR A 199 11.50 7.18 -0.56
C THR A 199 10.81 6.76 0.74
N VAL A 200 10.86 5.47 1.11
CA VAL A 200 10.29 5.03 2.39
C VAL A 200 10.97 5.72 3.58
N LYS A 201 12.30 5.87 3.57
CA LYS A 201 13.02 6.60 4.61
C LYS A 201 12.58 8.06 4.70
N GLU A 202 12.43 8.73 3.56
CA GLU A 202 11.99 10.12 3.49
C GLU A 202 10.58 10.29 4.06
N LEU A 203 9.63 9.49 3.56
CA LEU A 203 8.25 9.50 4.05
C LEU A 203 8.16 9.25 5.54
N PHE A 204 8.92 8.25 6.02
CA PHE A 204 9.00 7.96 7.44
C PHE A 204 9.54 9.16 8.24
N ASP A 205 10.62 9.81 7.78
CA ASP A 205 11.23 10.94 8.46
C ASP A 205 10.27 12.13 8.56
N LEU A 206 9.46 12.36 7.52
CA LEU A 206 8.42 13.38 7.51
C LEU A 206 7.28 13.03 8.47
N TRP A 207 6.82 11.78 8.48
CA TRP A 207 5.76 11.30 9.37
C TRP A 207 6.16 11.40 10.84
N ASP A 208 7.36 10.93 11.20
CA ASP A 208 7.82 10.96 12.60
C ASP A 208 7.94 12.41 13.12
N LYS A 209 8.38 13.33 12.26
CA LYS A 209 8.50 14.77 12.55
C LYS A 209 7.20 15.55 12.40
N LYS A 210 6.07 14.89 12.13
CA LYS A 210 4.74 15.50 11.93
C LYS A 210 4.73 16.59 10.86
N LYS A 211 5.44 16.33 9.76
CA LYS A 211 5.58 17.23 8.62
C LYS A 211 4.44 17.06 7.62
N ASN A 212 3.21 17.28 8.10
CA ASN A 212 1.98 16.94 7.36
C ASN A 212 1.85 17.73 6.06
N LYS A 213 2.31 19.00 6.01
CA LYS A 213 2.30 19.78 4.76
C LYS A 213 3.26 19.20 3.72
N GLU A 214 4.44 18.77 4.17
CA GLU A 214 5.42 18.13 3.29
C GLU A 214 4.93 16.75 2.81
N LEU A 215 4.25 15.97 3.67
CA LEU A 215 3.62 14.69 3.29
C LEU A 215 2.48 14.87 2.28
N ALA A 216 1.61 15.86 2.51
CA ALA A 216 0.51 16.18 1.61
C ALA A 216 0.98 16.64 0.23
N ALA A 217 2.20 17.17 0.13
CA ALA A 217 2.81 17.63 -1.12
C ALA A 217 3.92 16.68 -1.61
N HIS A 218 4.05 15.47 -1.03
CA HIS A 218 5.15 14.58 -1.38
C HIS A 218 4.94 13.96 -2.77
N PRO A 219 5.93 13.99 -3.69
CA PRO A 219 5.78 13.49 -5.06
C PRO A 219 5.36 12.02 -5.16
N TYR A 220 5.76 11.18 -4.19
CA TYR A 220 5.41 9.75 -4.14
C TYR A 220 3.91 9.48 -4.39
N GLN A 221 3.00 10.32 -3.86
CA GLN A 221 1.56 10.10 -4.03
C GLN A 221 1.16 10.09 -5.52
N CYS A 222 1.82 10.92 -6.33
CA CYS A 222 1.54 11.02 -7.76
C CYS A 222 1.96 9.73 -8.49
N GLY A 223 3.15 9.21 -8.20
CA GLY A 223 3.61 7.95 -8.77
C GLY A 223 2.79 6.75 -8.30
N MET A 224 2.39 6.75 -7.03
CA MET A 224 1.50 5.73 -6.49
C MET A 224 0.18 5.69 -7.26
N VAL A 225 -0.54 6.79 -7.38
CA VAL A 225 -1.82 6.81 -8.09
C VAL A 225 -1.67 6.53 -9.58
N LEU A 226 -0.63 7.06 -10.23
CA LEU A 226 -0.37 6.79 -11.63
C LEU A 226 -0.12 5.29 -11.87
N THR A 227 0.69 4.67 -11.02
CA THR A 227 0.93 3.22 -11.13
C THR A 227 -0.33 2.42 -10.83
N ILE A 228 -1.21 2.85 -9.91
CA ILE A 228 -2.53 2.24 -9.72
C ILE A 228 -3.36 2.34 -11.01
N GLN A 229 -3.48 3.53 -11.60
CA GLN A 229 -4.25 3.77 -12.83
C GLN A 229 -3.82 2.85 -13.97
N TYR A 230 -2.51 2.80 -14.27
CA TYR A 230 -2.02 1.95 -15.34
C TYR A 230 -2.12 0.45 -15.04
N GLN A 231 -2.00 0.04 -13.78
CA GLN A 231 -2.24 -1.35 -13.39
C GLN A 231 -3.70 -1.74 -13.61
N LEU A 232 -4.65 -0.91 -13.20
CA LEU A 232 -6.07 -1.15 -13.41
C LEU A 232 -6.41 -1.25 -14.90
N TYR A 233 -5.85 -0.37 -15.73
CA TYR A 233 -6.00 -0.44 -17.18
C TYR A 233 -5.40 -1.73 -17.76
N HIS A 234 -4.17 -2.09 -17.38
CA HIS A 234 -3.52 -3.32 -17.82
C HIS A 234 -4.34 -4.56 -17.46
N PHE A 235 -4.81 -4.65 -16.22
CA PHE A 235 -5.59 -5.78 -15.73
C PHE A 235 -6.99 -5.86 -16.33
N TYR A 236 -7.63 -4.71 -16.60
CA TYR A 236 -8.85 -4.64 -17.39
C TYR A 236 -8.65 -5.25 -18.78
N LYS A 237 -7.62 -4.80 -19.52
CA LYS A 237 -7.32 -5.32 -20.86
C LYS A 237 -6.99 -6.81 -20.82
N LEU A 238 -6.18 -7.24 -19.86
CA LEU A 238 -5.82 -8.64 -19.67
C LEU A 238 -7.05 -9.52 -19.41
N ALA A 239 -7.97 -9.08 -18.55
CA ALA A 239 -9.20 -9.81 -18.27
C ALA A 239 -10.09 -9.92 -19.52
N MET A 240 -10.20 -8.85 -20.31
CA MET A 240 -10.91 -8.87 -21.60
C MET A 240 -10.28 -9.85 -22.60
N ASP A 241 -8.95 -9.86 -22.72
CA ASP A 241 -8.22 -10.73 -23.66
C ASP A 241 -8.41 -12.22 -23.34
N TYR A 242 -8.69 -12.56 -22.09
CA TYR A 242 -8.96 -13.93 -21.63
C TYR A 242 -10.47 -14.24 -21.51
N GLY A 243 -11.36 -13.30 -21.88
CA GLY A 243 -12.81 -13.51 -21.88
C GLY A 243 -13.49 -13.46 -20.51
N HIS A 244 -12.84 -12.86 -19.50
CA HIS A 244 -13.36 -12.76 -18.12
C HIS A 244 -14.08 -11.42 -17.90
N GLU A 245 -15.24 -11.23 -18.52
CA GLU A 245 -15.97 -9.95 -18.56
C GLU A 245 -16.28 -9.37 -17.16
N ASN A 246 -16.72 -10.19 -16.20
CA ASN A 246 -17.02 -9.73 -14.84
C ASN A 246 -15.78 -9.19 -14.09
N ILE A 247 -14.60 -9.80 -14.33
CA ILE A 247 -13.33 -9.35 -13.75
C ILE A 247 -12.90 -8.06 -14.45
N ALA A 248 -13.03 -8.00 -15.77
CA ALA A 248 -12.75 -6.79 -16.54
C ALA A 248 -13.60 -5.61 -16.08
N GLU A 249 -14.89 -5.81 -15.86
CA GLU A 249 -15.80 -4.78 -15.34
C GLU A 249 -15.37 -4.30 -13.96
N SER A 250 -14.98 -5.20 -13.06
CA SER A 250 -14.48 -4.83 -11.73
C SER A 250 -13.24 -3.93 -11.79
N TYR A 251 -12.28 -4.27 -12.66
CA TYR A 251 -11.09 -3.42 -12.89
C TYR A 251 -11.42 -2.11 -13.59
N ARG A 252 -12.37 -2.10 -14.53
CA ARG A 252 -12.82 -0.89 -15.23
C ARG A 252 -13.50 0.08 -14.27
N ASN A 253 -14.39 -0.40 -13.42
CA ASN A 253 -15.08 0.45 -12.45
C ASN A 253 -14.07 1.08 -11.47
N ALA A 254 -13.05 0.33 -11.04
CA ALA A 254 -11.97 0.88 -10.22
C ALA A 254 -11.14 1.92 -10.98
N LEU A 255 -10.86 1.67 -12.25
CA LEU A 255 -10.14 2.61 -13.13
C LEU A 255 -10.91 3.92 -13.30
N GLU A 256 -12.23 3.88 -13.43
CA GLU A 256 -13.07 5.08 -13.51
C GLU A 256 -12.91 5.95 -12.25
N GLN A 257 -12.95 5.37 -11.05
CA GLN A 257 -12.71 6.10 -9.80
C GLN A 257 -11.31 6.72 -9.72
N VAL A 258 -10.29 5.97 -10.16
CA VAL A 258 -8.90 6.46 -10.16
C VAL A 258 -8.67 7.53 -11.24
N ASN A 259 -9.39 7.47 -12.36
CA ASN A 259 -9.32 8.53 -13.38
C ASN A 259 -9.89 9.85 -12.86
N ASP A 260 -11.00 9.80 -12.13
CA ASP A 260 -11.58 10.98 -11.49
C ASP A 260 -10.59 11.60 -10.49
N LEU A 261 -9.91 10.77 -9.68
CA LEU A 261 -8.82 11.20 -8.79
C LEU A 261 -7.65 11.85 -9.54
N VAL A 262 -7.24 11.26 -10.67
CA VAL A 262 -6.16 11.82 -11.48
C VAL A 262 -6.51 13.21 -12.01
N GLU A 263 -7.77 13.41 -12.45
CA GLU A 263 -8.25 14.72 -12.88
C GLU A 263 -8.39 15.71 -11.72
N GLU A 264 -8.88 15.28 -10.55
CA GLU A 264 -8.97 16.09 -9.33
C GLU A 264 -7.61 16.69 -8.94
N LYS A 265 -6.55 15.90 -9.03
CA LYS A 265 -5.18 16.28 -8.62
C LYS A 265 -4.28 16.67 -9.80
N LYS A 266 -4.83 16.95 -10.97
CA LYS A 266 -4.09 17.14 -12.24
C LYS A 266 -2.93 18.12 -12.18
N ASP A 267 -3.10 19.26 -11.51
CA ASP A 267 -2.04 20.27 -11.38
C ASP A 267 -0.85 19.75 -10.54
N MET A 268 -1.14 18.95 -9.51
CA MET A 268 -0.12 18.29 -8.71
C MET A 268 0.61 17.23 -9.54
N TYR A 269 -0.11 16.39 -10.29
CA TYR A 269 0.52 15.41 -11.19
C TYR A 269 1.44 16.08 -12.20
N ASN A 270 0.97 17.11 -12.89
CA ASN A 270 1.74 17.78 -13.94
C ASN A 270 3.04 18.41 -13.40
N SER A 271 3.05 18.83 -12.13
CA SER A 271 4.22 19.46 -11.51
C SER A 271 5.17 18.48 -10.83
N MET A 272 4.68 17.32 -10.36
CA MET A 272 5.47 16.39 -9.52
C MET A 272 5.77 15.04 -10.17
N LEU A 273 5.24 14.77 -11.37
CA LEU A 273 5.39 13.47 -12.02
C LEU A 273 6.87 13.10 -12.26
N GLU A 274 7.68 14.04 -12.75
CA GLU A 274 9.11 13.79 -12.99
C GLU A 274 9.85 13.43 -11.69
N ASP A 275 9.53 14.13 -10.59
CA ASP A 275 10.11 13.85 -9.28
C ASP A 275 9.67 12.49 -8.75
N SER A 276 8.39 12.13 -8.93
CA SER A 276 7.90 10.83 -8.51
C SER A 276 8.54 9.67 -9.29
N MET A 277 8.92 9.89 -10.55
CA MET A 277 9.57 8.88 -11.40
C MET A 277 11.07 8.68 -11.07
N LYS A 278 11.62 9.47 -10.13
CA LYS A 278 12.95 9.21 -9.58
C LYS A 278 12.95 8.01 -8.64
N ASP A 279 11.81 7.69 -8.03
CA ASP A 279 11.65 6.46 -7.26
C ASP A 279 11.74 5.25 -8.21
N THR A 280 12.71 4.39 -7.95
CA THR A 280 13.05 3.30 -8.85
C THR A 280 11.98 2.20 -8.87
N VAL A 281 11.25 1.99 -7.76
CA VAL A 281 10.18 0.99 -7.65
C VAL A 281 8.91 1.49 -8.33
N VAL A 282 8.55 2.75 -8.13
CA VAL A 282 7.46 3.41 -8.85
C VAL A 282 7.70 3.33 -10.36
N LYS A 283 8.92 3.67 -10.79
CA LYS A 283 9.29 3.59 -12.21
C LYS A 283 9.20 2.16 -12.74
N ARG A 284 9.68 1.15 -12.00
CA ARG A 284 9.57 -0.26 -12.42
C ARG A 284 8.12 -0.72 -12.51
N LEU A 285 7.26 -0.32 -11.56
CA LEU A 285 5.83 -0.59 -11.64
C LEU A 285 5.24 0.03 -12.91
N TRP A 286 5.54 1.30 -13.19
CA TRP A 286 5.05 1.99 -14.38
C TRP A 286 5.55 1.35 -15.68
N ASP A 287 6.84 1.03 -15.79
CA ASP A 287 7.45 0.42 -16.98
C ASP A 287 6.83 -0.95 -17.34
N LYS A 288 6.22 -1.65 -16.38
CA LYS A 288 5.53 -2.93 -16.62
C LYS A 288 4.18 -2.78 -17.31
N VAL A 289 3.46 -1.71 -17.01
CA VAL A 289 2.05 -1.55 -17.38
C VAL A 289 1.81 -0.43 -18.37
N ARG A 290 2.79 0.46 -18.57
CA ARG A 290 2.68 1.47 -19.61
C ARG A 290 2.58 0.78 -20.99
N PRO A 291 1.68 1.24 -21.87
CA PRO A 291 1.65 0.77 -23.25
C PRO A 291 3.03 0.92 -23.89
N LYS A 292 3.48 -0.11 -24.61
CA LYS A 292 4.68 0.01 -25.46
C LYS A 292 4.29 0.82 -26.69
N GLU A 293 4.96 1.96 -26.89
CA GLU A 293 4.93 2.72 -28.14
C GLU A 293 5.51 1.91 -29.31
#